data_AF-A0A519TI30-F1
#
_entry.id   AF-A0A519TI30-F1
#
_cell.length_a   1.000
_cell.length_b   1.000
_cell.length_c   1.000
_cell.angle_alpha   90.00
_cell.angle_beta   90.00
_cell.angle_gamma   90.00
#
_symmetry.space_group_name_H-M   'P 1'
#
loop_
_entity.id
_entity.type
_entity.pdbx_description
1 polymer ?
#
loop_
_entity_poly.entity_id
_entity_poly.type
_entity_poly.pdbx_seq_one_letter_code
_entity_poly.pdbx_strand_id
1 'polypeptide(L)'
;VAGQAGMYEIEKIIEKPSLSTAELELQTPGLRAGYYLCFFGMHVLTPNIFDILARHEAGSNGNLRLTPALQELADTEKYLALEVQGTRYDLSRPHGLLRAQLALGLAGEARAATLSTMVELLAEANGR
;
A
#
# COMPACT_ATOMS: atom_id res chain seq x y z
N VAL A 1 21.04 4.91 4.96
CA VAL A 1 20.53 4.77 6.35
C VAL A 1 20.91 3.39 6.82
N ALA A 2 21.92 3.23 7.68
CA ALA A 2 22.45 1.92 8.02
C ALA A 2 22.01 1.51 9.44
N GLY A 3 21.26 0.41 9.56
CA GLY A 3 21.04 -0.29 10.83
C GLY A 3 19.72 -0.07 11.55
N GLN A 4 18.78 0.73 11.03
CA GLN A 4 17.42 0.80 11.58
C GLN A 4 16.50 -0.20 10.87
N ALA A 5 16.06 -1.22 11.61
CA ALA A 5 15.11 -2.22 11.12
C ALA A 5 13.81 -1.55 10.64
N GLY A 6 13.31 -1.98 9.48
CA GLY A 6 12.07 -1.46 8.89
C GLY A 6 12.21 -0.10 8.18
N MET A 7 13.43 0.45 8.00
CA MET A 7 13.65 1.64 7.19
C MET A 7 14.46 1.32 5.94
N TYR A 8 13.96 1.78 4.79
CA TYR A 8 14.53 1.50 3.48
C TYR A 8 14.78 2.80 2.73
N GLU A 9 15.88 2.84 1.97
CA GLU A 9 16.12 3.90 1.00
C GLU A 9 15.55 3.45 -0.34
N ILE A 10 14.80 4.34 -0.99
CA ILE A 10 14.06 4.00 -2.21
C ILE A 10 14.92 4.30 -3.42
N GLU A 11 15.28 3.26 -4.16
CA GLU A 11 15.99 3.37 -5.43
C GLU A 11 15.05 3.21 -6.62
N LYS A 12 14.02 2.36 -6.49
CA LYS A 12 13.12 2.03 -7.59
C LYS A 12 11.68 1.79 -7.16
N ILE A 13 10.75 2.39 -7.89
CA ILE A 13 9.31 2.29 -7.67
C ILE A 13 8.63 2.02 -9.01
N ILE A 14 7.82 0.96 -9.05
CA ILE A 14 6.98 0.66 -10.22
C ILE A 14 5.54 0.50 -9.75
N GLU A 15 4.61 1.15 -10.43
CA GLU A 15 3.19 1.05 -10.08
C GLU A 15 2.59 -0.23 -10.67
N LYS A 16 2.10 -1.12 -9.80
CA LYS A 16 1.41 -2.36 -10.19
C LYS A 16 2.19 -3.15 -11.27
N PRO A 17 3.46 -3.49 -11.02
CA PRO A 17 4.28 -4.25 -11.95
C PRO A 17 3.68 -5.64 -12.20
N SER A 18 4.05 -6.25 -13.33
CA SER A 18 3.87 -7.69 -13.51
C SER A 18 4.79 -8.46 -12.54
N LEU A 19 4.48 -9.72 -12.24
CA LEU A 19 5.33 -10.55 -11.37
C LEU A 19 6.76 -10.64 -11.92
N SER A 20 6.90 -10.85 -13.22
CA SER A 20 8.21 -10.94 -13.89
C SER A 20 8.99 -9.62 -13.80
N THR A 21 8.31 -8.47 -13.96
CA THR A 21 8.94 -7.15 -13.78
C THR A 21 9.41 -6.95 -12.34
N ALA A 22 8.59 -7.33 -11.36
CA ALA A 22 8.97 -7.22 -9.95
C ALA A 22 10.17 -8.12 -9.60
N GLU A 23 10.21 -9.35 -10.11
CA GLU A 23 11.30 -10.30 -9.88
C GLU A 23 12.65 -9.80 -10.44
N LEU A 24 12.61 -9.14 -11.61
CA LEU A 24 13.80 -8.62 -12.27
C LEU A 24 14.28 -7.29 -11.69
N GLU A 25 13.36 -6.42 -11.27
CA GLU A 25 13.69 -5.00 -11.02
C GLU A 25 13.44 -4.53 -9.58
N LEU A 26 12.70 -5.26 -8.76
CA LEU A 26 12.27 -4.82 -7.41
C LEU A 26 12.76 -5.76 -6.31
N GLN A 27 14.05 -6.03 -6.28
CA GLN A 27 14.65 -6.86 -5.24
C GLN A 27 15.01 -6.02 -4.01
N THR A 28 14.63 -6.47 -2.83
CA THR A 28 14.99 -5.83 -1.56
C THR A 28 15.88 -6.77 -0.74
N PRO A 29 17.11 -6.36 -0.37
CA PRO A 29 17.98 -7.18 0.47
C PRO A 29 17.29 -7.61 1.77
N GLY A 30 17.40 -8.90 2.10
CA GLY A 30 16.80 -9.47 3.31
C GLY A 30 15.35 -9.94 3.16
N LEU A 31 14.66 -9.65 2.05
CA LEU A 31 13.36 -10.24 1.75
C LEU A 31 13.51 -11.60 1.06
N ARG A 32 12.55 -12.49 1.33
CA ARG A 32 12.43 -13.77 0.63
C ARG A 32 12.07 -13.52 -0.84
N ALA A 33 12.59 -14.35 -1.74
CA ALA A 33 12.19 -14.34 -3.15
C ALA A 33 10.65 -14.41 -3.30
N GLY A 34 10.11 -13.55 -4.16
CA GLY A 34 8.67 -13.38 -4.39
C GLY A 34 7.95 -12.51 -3.36
N TYR A 35 8.66 -11.90 -2.40
CA TYR A 35 8.10 -10.93 -1.45
C TYR A 35 8.62 -9.53 -1.79
N TYR A 36 7.69 -8.58 -1.81
CA TYR A 36 7.95 -7.20 -2.21
C TYR A 36 7.37 -6.25 -1.17
N LEU A 37 8.07 -5.14 -0.94
CA LEU A 37 7.52 -4.01 -0.20
C LEU A 37 6.60 -3.20 -1.12
N CYS A 38 5.42 -2.88 -0.63
CA CYS A 38 4.42 -2.16 -1.39
C CYS A 38 4.03 -0.87 -0.67
N PHE A 39 4.04 0.24 -1.41
CA PHE A 39 3.39 1.47 -0.94
C PHE A 39 1.89 1.29 -0.92
N PHE A 40 1.25 1.90 0.08
CA PHE A 40 -0.19 1.86 0.23
C PHE A 40 -0.86 3.23 0.32
N GLY A 41 -0.14 4.29 -0.08
CA GLY A 41 -0.69 5.62 -0.28
C GLY A 41 -0.45 6.61 0.85
N MET A 42 0.46 6.32 1.79
CA MET A 42 0.90 7.29 2.79
C MET A 42 2.29 7.81 2.41
N HIS A 43 2.38 9.12 2.23
CA HIS A 43 3.61 9.79 1.82
C HIS A 43 3.78 11.07 2.62
N VAL A 44 5.00 11.35 3.05
CA VAL A 44 5.42 12.64 3.57
C VAL A 44 6.46 13.16 2.59
N LEU A 45 6.06 14.12 1.76
CA LEU A 45 6.85 14.58 0.62
C LEU A 45 7.33 16.01 0.86
N THR A 46 8.54 16.30 0.39
CA THR A 46 9.07 17.65 0.33
C THR A 46 8.29 18.47 -0.71
N PRO A 47 8.25 19.81 -0.60
CA PRO A 47 7.54 20.66 -1.56
C PRO A 47 8.01 20.51 -3.02
N ASN A 48 9.25 20.06 -3.24
CA ASN A 48 9.85 19.81 -4.55
C ASN A 48 9.00 18.88 -5.43
N ILE A 49 8.17 18.00 -4.83
CA ILE A 49 7.24 17.15 -5.58
C ILE A 49 6.29 17.95 -6.47
N PHE A 50 5.88 19.16 -6.07
CA PHE A 50 4.96 19.97 -6.86
C PHE A 50 5.61 20.46 -8.16
N ASP A 51 6.89 20.83 -8.12
CA ASP A 51 7.64 21.23 -9.31
C ASP A 51 7.83 20.05 -10.27
N ILE A 52 8.08 18.84 -9.73
CA ILE A 52 8.13 17.60 -10.52
C ILE A 52 6.76 17.33 -11.16
N LEU A 53 5.69 17.34 -10.38
CA LEU A 53 4.34 17.08 -10.86
C LEU A 53 3.91 18.06 -11.97
N ALA A 54 4.23 19.34 -11.83
CA ALA A 54 3.94 20.35 -12.85
C ALA A 54 4.67 20.07 -14.19
N ARG A 55 5.90 19.56 -14.14
CA ARG A 55 6.64 19.13 -15.35
C ARG A 55 6.01 17.90 -16.01
N HIS A 56 5.58 16.93 -15.21
CA HIS A 56 4.90 15.72 -15.70
C HIS A 56 3.51 16.02 -16.26
N GLU A 57 2.82 17.01 -15.71
CA GLU A 57 1.47 17.40 -16.15
C GLU A 57 1.45 17.79 -17.62
N ALA A 58 2.45 18.55 -18.09
CA ALA A 58 2.56 19.02 -19.48
C ALA A 58 2.58 17.88 -20.52
N GLY A 59 2.98 16.66 -20.13
CA GLY A 59 2.96 15.46 -20.97
C GLY A 59 1.83 14.48 -20.63
N SER A 60 1.10 14.72 -19.54
CA SER A 60 -0.02 13.88 -19.12
C SER A 60 -1.29 14.44 -19.75
N ASN A 61 -1.96 13.68 -20.61
CA ASN A 61 -3.24 14.07 -21.25
C ASN A 61 -4.38 14.12 -20.21
N GLY A 62 -4.26 14.95 -19.17
CA GLY A 62 -5.18 15.06 -18.04
C GLY A 62 -5.12 13.93 -17.01
N ASN A 63 -4.23 12.93 -17.18
CA ASN A 63 -4.12 11.79 -16.26
C ASN A 63 -2.71 11.70 -15.67
N LEU A 64 -2.42 12.63 -14.76
CA LEU A 64 -1.16 12.70 -14.05
C LEU A 64 -1.05 11.54 -13.04
N ARG A 65 -0.01 10.71 -13.19
CA ARG A 65 0.30 9.62 -12.26
C ARG A 65 1.35 10.07 -11.27
N LEU A 66 1.17 9.71 -10.00
CA LEU A 66 2.11 10.06 -8.94
C LEU A 66 3.40 9.23 -9.00
N THR A 67 3.33 7.97 -9.42
CA THR A 67 4.49 7.05 -9.35
C THR A 67 5.73 7.52 -10.13
N PRO A 68 5.61 8.02 -11.38
CA PRO A 68 6.77 8.59 -12.09
C PRO A 68 7.38 9.79 -11.36
N ALA A 69 6.55 10.66 -10.76
CA ALA A 69 7.04 11.80 -9.99
C ALA A 69 7.76 11.37 -8.70
N LEU A 70 7.29 10.30 -8.04
CA LEU A 70 7.97 9.73 -6.87
C LEU A 70 9.31 9.07 -7.23
N GLN A 71 9.41 8.44 -8.41
CA GLN A 71 10.70 7.92 -8.89
C GLN A 71 11.68 9.06 -9.15
N GLU A 72 11.26 10.13 -9.83
CA GLU A 72 12.12 11.30 -10.05
C GLU A 72 12.51 11.97 -8.72
N LEU A 73 11.61 12.01 -7.74
CA LEU A 73 11.93 12.50 -6.40
C LEU A 73 13.02 11.63 -5.74
N ALA A 74 12.92 10.31 -5.86
CA ALA A 74 13.93 9.37 -5.35
C ALA A 74 15.30 9.52 -6.03
N ASP A 75 15.30 9.85 -7.33
CA ASP A 75 16.52 10.05 -8.10
C ASP A 75 17.20 11.40 -7.79
N THR A 76 16.43 12.39 -7.31
CA THR A 76 16.92 13.77 -7.08
C THR A 76 17.24 14.05 -5.61
N GLU A 77 16.54 13.42 -4.68
CA GLU A 77 16.75 13.57 -3.25
C GLU A 77 16.52 12.26 -2.49
N LYS A 78 16.99 12.23 -1.24
CA LYS A 78 16.90 11.03 -0.42
C LYS A 78 15.46 10.74 -0.02
N TYR A 79 14.87 9.73 -0.64
CA TYR A 79 13.53 9.25 -0.33
C TYR A 79 13.58 7.96 0.49
N LEU A 80 12.93 7.97 1.66
CA LEU A 80 12.90 6.85 2.60
C LEU A 80 11.52 6.23 2.70
N ALA A 81 11.47 4.92 2.86
CA ALA A 81 10.27 4.18 3.23
C ALA A 81 10.38 3.58 4.63
N LEU A 82 9.24 3.56 5.32
CA LEU A 82 9.08 2.95 6.63
C LEU A 82 8.11 1.77 6.51
N GLU A 83 8.55 0.59 6.94
CA GLU A 83 7.70 -0.57 7.09
C GLU A 83 6.78 -0.39 8.30
N VAL A 84 5.48 -0.34 8.04
CA VAL A 84 4.47 -0.22 9.09
C VAL A 84 4.02 -1.60 9.52
N GLN A 85 4.19 -1.91 10.80
CA GLN A 85 3.64 -3.12 11.41
C GLN A 85 2.13 -2.96 11.58
N GLY A 86 1.36 -3.71 10.81
CA GLY A 86 -0.09 -3.66 10.84
C GLY A 86 -0.75 -4.43 9.72
N THR A 87 -2.09 -4.39 9.67
CA THR A 87 -2.87 -4.98 8.59
C THR A 87 -3.54 -3.89 7.77
N ARG A 88 -3.26 -3.88 6.47
CA ARG A 88 -3.94 -3.01 5.50
C ARG A 88 -5.18 -3.72 4.96
N TYR A 89 -6.29 -2.99 4.89
CA TYR A 89 -7.50 -3.41 4.19
C TYR A 89 -7.71 -2.56 2.94
N ASP A 90 -7.69 -3.19 1.76
CA ASP A 90 -7.94 -2.53 0.49
C ASP A 90 -9.43 -2.53 0.17
N LEU A 91 -10.08 -1.37 0.33
CA LEU A 91 -11.51 -1.21 0.11
C LEU A 91 -11.92 -1.34 -1.37
N SER A 92 -10.98 -1.21 -2.31
CA SER A 92 -11.26 -1.28 -3.75
C SER A 92 -11.38 -2.73 -4.26
N ARG A 93 -10.98 -3.72 -3.45
CA ARG A 93 -11.07 -5.14 -3.82
C ARG A 93 -12.47 -5.70 -3.57
N PRO A 94 -12.89 -6.75 -4.31
CA PRO A 94 -14.09 -7.51 -3.97
C PRO A 94 -14.08 -7.93 -2.50
N HIS A 95 -15.21 -7.69 -1.80
CA HIS A 95 -15.37 -7.90 -0.36
C HIS A 95 -14.40 -7.12 0.55
N GLY A 96 -13.62 -6.16 0.02
CA GLY A 96 -12.65 -5.37 0.77
C GLY A 96 -13.28 -4.56 1.90
N LEU A 97 -14.38 -3.86 1.58
CA LEU A 97 -15.16 -3.12 2.58
C LEU A 97 -15.72 -4.03 3.68
N LEU A 98 -16.33 -5.16 3.32
CA LEU A 98 -16.86 -6.12 4.29
C LEU A 98 -15.76 -6.60 5.25
N ARG A 99 -14.59 -6.99 4.70
CA ARG A 99 -13.45 -7.44 5.51
C ARG A 99 -12.94 -6.35 6.43
N ALA A 100 -12.86 -5.10 5.96
CA ALA A 100 -12.44 -3.97 6.78
C ALA A 100 -13.41 -3.72 7.93
N GLN A 101 -14.72 -3.72 7.67
CA GLN A 101 -15.74 -3.51 8.70
C GLN A 101 -15.73 -4.61 9.77
N LEU A 102 -15.62 -5.88 9.36
CA LEU A 102 -15.49 -7.00 10.29
C LEU A 102 -14.22 -6.86 11.14
N ALA A 103 -13.08 -6.53 10.54
CA ALA A 103 -11.84 -6.34 11.27
C ALA A 103 -11.93 -5.22 12.31
N LEU A 104 -12.53 -4.08 11.95
CA LEU A 104 -12.75 -2.95 12.86
C LEU A 104 -13.66 -3.36 14.02
N GLY A 105 -14.79 -4.01 13.74
CA GLY A 105 -15.71 -4.49 14.77
C GLY A 105 -15.05 -5.48 15.73
N LEU A 106 -14.28 -6.43 15.21
CA LEU A 106 -13.59 -7.45 16.00
C LEU A 106 -12.41 -6.91 16.82
N ALA A 107 -11.79 -5.81 16.40
CA ALA A 107 -10.68 -5.18 17.12
C ALA A 107 -11.15 -4.17 18.18
N GLY A 108 -12.39 -3.69 18.10
CA GLY A 108 -12.93 -2.64 18.96
C GLY A 108 -13.90 -3.12 20.04
N GLU A 109 -14.62 -2.16 20.62
CA GLU A 109 -15.63 -2.40 21.67
C GLU A 109 -16.82 -3.23 21.19
N ALA A 110 -17.13 -3.15 19.89
CA ALA A 110 -18.24 -3.87 19.26
C ALA A 110 -17.97 -5.38 19.05
N ARG A 111 -16.79 -5.89 19.44
CA ARG A 111 -16.34 -7.26 19.15
C ARG A 111 -17.36 -8.34 19.48
N ALA A 112 -17.99 -8.27 20.65
CA ALA A 112 -18.98 -9.25 21.07
C ALA A 112 -20.22 -9.23 20.15
N ALA A 113 -20.75 -8.04 19.87
CA ALA A 113 -21.90 -7.88 18.97
C ALA A 113 -21.56 -8.33 17.54
N THR A 114 -20.36 -7.98 17.03
CA THR A 114 -19.90 -8.42 15.70
C THR A 114 -19.85 -9.94 15.60
N LEU A 115 -19.32 -10.63 16.61
CA LEU A 115 -19.28 -12.09 16.63
C LEU A 115 -20.69 -12.71 16.66
N SER A 116 -21.59 -12.19 17.50
CA SER A 116 -22.98 -12.65 17.55
C SER A 116 -23.67 -12.52 16.20
N THR A 117 -23.59 -11.34 15.57
CA THR A 117 -24.18 -11.10 14.24
C THR A 117 -23.60 -12.04 13.19
N MET A 118 -22.29 -12.30 13.21
CA MET A 118 -21.69 -13.26 12.27
C MET A 118 -22.25 -14.68 12.44
N VAL A 119 -22.43 -15.15 13.68
CA VAL A 119 -22.98 -16.48 13.97
C VAL A 119 -24.44 -16.58 13.54
N GLU A 120 -25.25 -15.56 13.85
CA GLU A 120 -26.67 -15.49 13.44
C GLU A 120 -26.83 -15.59 11.92
N LEU A 121 -26.08 -14.77 11.18
CA LEU A 121 -26.11 -14.77 9.71
C LEU A 121 -25.71 -16.12 9.11
N LEU A 122 -24.72 -16.80 9.70
CA LEU A 122 -24.31 -18.14 9.25
C LEU A 122 -25.37 -19.20 9.54
N ALA A 123 -26.03 -19.13 10.70
CA ALA A 123 -27.11 -20.04 11.06
C ALA A 123 -28.32 -19.89 10.13
N GLU A 124 -28.71 -18.64 9.82
CA GLU A 124 -29.78 -18.34 8.86
C GLU A 124 -29.45 -18.82 7.45
N ALA A 125 -28.20 -18.63 7.01
CA ALA A 125 -27.76 -19.05 5.68
C ALA A 125 -27.79 -20.57 5.51
N ASN A 126 -27.45 -21.34 6.55
CA ASN A 126 -27.48 -22.81 6.52
C ASN A 126 -28.90 -23.39 6.59
N GLY A 127 -29.89 -22.59 6.98
CA GLY A 127 -31.31 -22.98 7.01
C GLY A 127 -32.06 -22.72 5.70
N ARG A 128 -31.42 -22.10 4.70
CA ARG A 128 -31.97 -21.87 3.35
C ARG A 128 -31.48 -22.94 2.38
#